data_AF-A0A0Q0K4U5-F1
#
_entry.id   AF-A0A0Q0K4U5-F1
#
_cell.length_a   1.000
_cell.length_b   1.000
_cell.length_c   1.000
_cell.angle_alpha   90.00
_cell.angle_beta   90.00
_cell.angle_gamma   90.00
#
_symmetry.space_group_name_H-M   'P 1'
#
loop_
_entity.id
_entity.type
_entity.pdbx_description
1 polymer ?
#
loop_
_entity_poly.entity_id
_entity_poly.type
_entity_poly.pdbx_seq_one_letter_code
_entity_poly.pdbx_strand_id
1 'polypeptide(L)'
;MDVLSLIGLILAFVAIIGGNFLEGGHLGALLNGPAALIVLGGTLGASLLQSPISAFMRAMKIIRWIIFPPRIDLPGGVDRVIGWSMTARKEGLLGLETVADSEPDNYARKGLQLLVDGAEPAAIRSILEVDFITQETRDIQKAWAVMRRPWASSVP
;
A
#
# COMPACT_ATOMS: atom_id res chain seq x y z
N MET A 1 0.52 -14.72 -1.85
CA MET A 1 -0.90 -14.46 -2.08
C MET A 1 -1.70 -14.92 -0.90
N ASP A 2 -2.67 -14.12 -0.49
CA ASP A 2 -3.69 -14.54 0.48
C ASP A 2 -4.57 -15.63 -0.16
N VAL A 3 -4.98 -16.63 0.62
CA VAL A 3 -5.85 -17.73 0.18
C VAL A 3 -7.17 -17.17 -0.37
N LEU A 4 -7.66 -16.08 0.23
CA LEU A 4 -8.85 -15.36 -0.24
C LEU A 4 -8.68 -14.78 -1.64
N SER A 5 -7.51 -14.17 -1.94
CA SER A 5 -7.25 -13.61 -3.27
C SER A 5 -7.24 -14.70 -4.35
N LEU A 6 -6.71 -15.89 -4.02
CA LEU A 6 -6.70 -17.03 -4.93
C LEU A 6 -8.11 -17.57 -5.18
N ILE A 7 -8.92 -17.72 -4.12
CA ILE A 7 -10.31 -18.17 -4.24
C ILE A 7 -11.13 -17.18 -5.07
N GLY A 8 -10.99 -15.87 -4.80
CA GLY A 8 -11.69 -14.83 -5.55
C GLY A 8 -11.35 -14.85 -7.03
N LEU A 9 -10.08 -15.07 -7.37
CA LEU A 9 -9.63 -15.20 -8.77
C LEU A 9 -10.30 -16.39 -9.46
N ILE A 10 -10.29 -17.56 -8.84
CA ILE A 10 -10.92 -18.78 -9.39
C ILE A 10 -12.42 -18.56 -9.58
N LEU A 11 -13.09 -17.95 -8.59
CA LEU A 11 -14.53 -17.71 -8.63
C LEU A 11 -14.91 -16.73 -9.75
N ALA A 12 -14.09 -15.70 -9.99
CA ALA A 12 -14.28 -14.78 -11.12
C ALA A 12 -14.17 -15.49 -12.47
N PHE A 13 -13.17 -16.36 -12.66
CA PHE A 13 -13.04 -17.15 -13.90
C PHE A 13 -14.22 -18.10 -14.09
N VAL A 14 -14.64 -18.80 -13.03
CA VAL A 14 -15.80 -19.70 -13.09
C VAL A 14 -17.08 -18.94 -13.41
N ALA A 15 -17.28 -17.74 -12.85
CA ALA A 15 -18.46 -16.93 -13.13
C ALA A 15 -18.49 -16.44 -14.59
N ILE A 16 -17.36 -15.99 -15.13
CA ILE A 16 -17.26 -15.53 -16.52
C ILE A 16 -17.47 -16.67 -17.51
N ILE A 17 -16.77 -17.79 -17.30
CA ILE A 17 -16.86 -18.97 -18.20
C ILE A 17 -18.23 -19.62 -18.07
N GLY A 18 -18.75 -19.77 -16.85
CA GLY A 18 -20.07 -20.33 -16.58
C GLY A 18 -21.19 -19.46 -17.15
N GLY A 19 -21.12 -18.13 -16.99
CA GLY A 19 -22.08 -17.21 -17.59
C GLY A 19 -22.08 -17.26 -19.11
N ASN A 20 -20.90 -17.27 -19.74
CA ASN A 20 -20.78 -17.37 -21.19
C ASN A 20 -21.29 -18.72 -21.74
N PHE A 21 -21.08 -19.81 -20.99
CA PHE A 21 -21.58 -21.13 -21.36
C PHE A 21 -23.11 -21.22 -21.29
N LEU A 22 -23.74 -20.57 -20.30
CA LEU A 22 -25.20 -20.52 -20.18
C LEU A 22 -25.87 -19.74 -21.32
N GLU A 23 -25.20 -18.72 -21.86
CA GLU A 23 -25.64 -17.99 -23.07
C GLU A 23 -25.38 -18.75 -24.38
N GLY A 24 -24.76 -19.93 -24.34
CA GLY A 24 -24.39 -20.70 -25.53
C GLY A 24 -23.19 -20.11 -26.29
N GLY A 25 -22.42 -19.23 -25.64
CA GLY A 25 -21.25 -18.58 -26.21
C GLY A 25 -20.06 -19.52 -26.39
N HIS A 26 -19.22 -19.23 -27.40
CA HIS A 26 -17.96 -19.93 -27.62
C HIS A 26 -16.81 -19.18 -26.94
N LEU A 27 -15.86 -19.90 -26.34
CA LEU A 27 -14.67 -19.30 -25.69
C LEU A 27 -13.86 -18.40 -26.63
N GLY A 28 -13.88 -18.66 -27.94
CA GLY A 28 -13.23 -17.83 -28.95
C GLY A 28 -13.88 -16.44 -29.15
N ALA A 29 -15.16 -16.28 -28.81
CA ALA A 29 -15.83 -14.98 -28.85
C ALA A 29 -15.37 -14.06 -27.70
N LEU A 30 -14.97 -14.64 -26.57
CA LEU A 30 -14.41 -13.92 -25.42
C LEU A 30 -12.98 -13.42 -25.69
N LEU A 31 -12.20 -14.15 -26.49
CA LEU A 31 -10.81 -13.82 -26.83
C LEU A 31 -10.71 -13.09 -28.17
N ASN A 32 -11.47 -12.00 -28.31
CA ASN A 32 -11.35 -11.11 -29.45
C ASN A 32 -10.20 -10.11 -29.21
N GLY A 33 -9.07 -10.32 -29.90
CA GLY A 33 -7.87 -9.47 -29.78
C GLY A 33 -8.14 -7.96 -29.92
N PRO A 34 -8.90 -7.53 -30.94
CA PRO A 34 -9.40 -6.15 -31.04
C PRO A 34 -10.18 -5.65 -29.81
N ALA A 35 -11.10 -6.45 -29.26
CA ALA A 35 -11.85 -6.06 -28.07
C ALA A 35 -10.94 -5.89 -26.85
N ALA A 36 -9.96 -6.79 -26.68
CA ALA A 36 -8.96 -6.67 -25.62
C ALA A 36 -8.11 -5.40 -25.77
N LEU A 37 -7.71 -5.04 -27.00
CA LEU A 37 -6.95 -3.81 -27.27
C LEU A 37 -7.75 -2.55 -26.91
N ILE A 38 -9.05 -2.52 -27.24
CA ILE A 38 -9.91 -1.37 -26.93
C ILE A 38 -10.12 -1.24 -25.42
N VAL A 39 -10.42 -2.34 -24.72
CA VAL A 39 -10.64 -2.31 -23.28
C VAL A 39 -9.37 -1.96 -22.52
N LEU A 40 -8.24 -2.61 -22.82
CA LEU A 40 -6.96 -2.35 -22.17
C LEU A 40 -6.40 -0.97 -22.54
N GLY A 41 -6.44 -0.60 -23.83
CA GLY A 41 -6.00 0.70 -24.30
C GLY A 41 -6.86 1.84 -23.75
N GLY A 42 -8.19 1.64 -23.71
CA GLY A 42 -9.14 2.60 -23.16
C GLY A 42 -8.99 2.78 -21.66
N THR A 43 -8.85 1.69 -20.90
CA THR A 43 -8.62 1.78 -19.43
C THR A 43 -7.26 2.40 -19.11
N LEU A 44 -6.19 2.05 -19.82
CA LEU A 44 -4.89 2.70 -19.65
C LEU A 44 -4.96 4.19 -20.01
N GLY A 45 -5.53 4.54 -21.15
CA GLY A 45 -5.69 5.93 -21.58
C GLY A 45 -6.51 6.77 -20.60
N ALA A 46 -7.64 6.24 -20.12
CA ALA A 46 -8.45 6.88 -19.09
C ALA A 46 -7.68 7.04 -17.77
N SER A 47 -6.92 6.02 -17.35
CA SER A 47 -6.09 6.08 -16.14
C SER A 47 -5.02 7.16 -16.22
N LEU A 48 -4.35 7.29 -17.37
CA LEU A 48 -3.34 8.34 -17.62
C LEU A 48 -3.96 9.74 -17.64
N LEU A 49 -5.14 9.91 -18.24
CA LEU A 49 -5.82 11.21 -18.28
C LEU A 49 -6.27 11.66 -16.88
N GLN A 50 -6.64 10.69 -16.05
CA GLN A 50 -7.26 10.94 -14.77
C GLN A 50 -6.27 11.16 -13.63
N SER A 51 -5.10 10.53 -13.71
CA SER A 51 -4.12 10.48 -12.63
C SER A 51 -2.83 11.24 -12.99
N PRO A 52 -2.23 11.98 -12.04
CA PRO A 52 -0.89 12.51 -12.25
C PRO A 52 0.11 11.37 -12.45
N ILE A 53 1.11 11.59 -13.31
CA ILE A 53 2.06 10.54 -13.74
C ILE A 53 2.79 9.86 -12.57
N SER A 54 3.03 10.60 -11.48
CA SER A 54 3.63 10.09 -10.25
C SER A 54 2.74 9.05 -9.54
N ALA A 55 1.41 9.22 -9.55
CA ALA A 55 0.46 8.26 -9.00
C ALA A 55 0.36 7.02 -9.88
N PHE A 56 0.32 7.18 -11.21
CA PHE A 56 0.30 6.07 -12.16
C PHE A 56 1.53 5.16 -12.02
N MET A 57 2.74 5.74 -11.98
CA MET A 57 3.98 4.98 -11.78
C MET A 57 4.02 4.27 -10.43
N ARG A 58 3.45 4.86 -9.38
CA ARG A 58 3.32 4.20 -8.06
C ARG A 58 2.34 3.02 -8.14
N ALA A 59 1.19 3.20 -8.78
CA ALA A 59 0.18 2.14 -8.93
C ALA A 59 0.76 0.92 -9.67
N MET A 60 1.51 1.14 -10.75
CA MET A 60 2.20 0.07 -11.49
C MET A 60 3.20 -0.70 -10.61
N LYS A 61 3.92 -0.01 -9.71
CA LYS A 61 4.84 -0.68 -8.76
C LYS A 61 4.09 -1.49 -7.69
N ILE A 62 2.94 -1.01 -7.24
CA ILE A 62 2.13 -1.67 -6.19
C ILE A 62 1.36 -2.87 -6.72
N ILE A 63 1.03 -2.94 -8.02
CA ILE A 63 0.39 -4.13 -8.63
C ILE A 63 1.15 -5.43 -8.31
N ARG A 64 2.48 -5.39 -8.21
CA ARG A 64 3.29 -6.54 -7.82
C ARG A 64 2.92 -7.09 -6.43
N TRP A 65 2.42 -6.25 -5.53
CA TRP A 65 2.03 -6.65 -4.18
C TRP A 65 0.79 -7.54 -4.15
N ILE A 66 -0.04 -7.51 -5.20
CA ILE A 66 -1.19 -8.41 -5.34
C ILE A 66 -0.71 -9.88 -5.35
N ILE A 67 0.43 -10.14 -6.01
CA ILE A 67 1.01 -11.48 -6.13
C ILE A 67 1.99 -11.72 -4.97
N PHE A 68 2.83 -10.72 -4.68
CA PHE A 68 3.88 -10.77 -3.67
C PHE A 68 3.68 -9.69 -2.60
N PRO A 69 2.76 -9.89 -1.65
CA PRO A 69 2.53 -8.93 -0.59
C PRO A 69 3.81 -8.75 0.23
N PRO A 70 4.15 -7.51 0.63
CA PRO A 70 5.29 -7.27 1.50
C PRO A 70 5.08 -8.03 2.82
N ARG A 71 6.10 -8.76 3.26
CA ARG A 71 6.08 -9.42 4.57
C ARG A 71 6.39 -8.37 5.64
N ILE A 72 5.46 -8.20 6.57
CA ILE A 72 5.66 -7.34 7.75
C ILE A 72 6.16 -8.25 8.87
N ASP A 73 7.38 -8.02 9.33
CA ASP A 73 7.97 -8.74 10.46
C ASP A 73 7.58 -8.07 11.79
N LEU A 74 6.38 -8.39 12.27
CA LEU A 74 5.89 -7.91 13.56
C LEU A 74 6.76 -8.41 14.74
N PRO A 75 7.14 -9.71 14.83
CA PRO A 75 8.04 -10.18 15.88
C PRO A 75 9.37 -9.44 15.92
N GLY A 76 10.03 -9.26 14.78
CA GLY A 76 11.28 -8.50 14.71
C GLY A 76 11.12 -7.02 15.09
N GLY A 77 9.93 -6.44 14.87
CA GLY A 77 9.57 -5.12 15.39
C GLY A 77 9.55 -5.06 16.92
N VAL A 78 8.97 -6.06 17.58
CA VAL A 78 8.93 -6.14 19.05
C VAL A 78 10.34 -6.30 19.62
N ASP A 79 11.15 -7.17 19.04
CA ASP A 79 12.53 -7.41 19.50
C ASP A 79 13.38 -6.14 19.39
N ARG A 80 13.19 -5.34 18.33
CA ARG A 80 13.85 -4.03 18.20
C ARG A 80 13.47 -3.07 19.32
N VAL A 81 12.18 -2.95 19.62
CA VAL A 81 11.69 -2.07 20.72
C VAL A 81 12.26 -2.49 22.07
N ILE A 82 12.31 -3.81 22.34
CA ILE A 82 12.93 -4.34 23.55
C ILE A 82 14.43 -3.99 23.58
N GLY A 83 15.12 -4.15 22.46
CA GLY A 83 16.52 -3.76 22.31
C GLY A 83 16.77 -2.30 22.65
N TRP A 84 15.97 -1.38 22.09
CA TRP A 84 16.06 0.05 22.39
C TRP A 84 15.81 0.35 23.87
N SER A 85 14.81 -0.29 24.48
CA SER A 85 14.54 -0.14 25.92
C SER A 85 15.73 -0.58 26.78
N MET A 86 16.39 -1.68 26.42
CA MET A 86 17.58 -2.17 27.12
C MET A 86 18.77 -1.22 26.97
N THR A 87 19.00 -0.66 25.78
CA THR A 87 20.04 0.35 25.55
C THR A 87 19.77 1.60 26.38
N ALA A 88 18.54 2.13 26.32
CA ALA A 88 18.14 3.30 27.10
C ALA A 88 18.35 3.11 28.61
N ARG A 89 18.11 1.91 29.13
CA ARG A 89 18.31 1.59 30.55
C ARG A 89 19.78 1.46 30.95
N LYS A 90 20.64 0.96 30.06
CA LYS A 90 22.06 0.73 30.34
C LYS A 90 22.93 1.96 30.11
N GLU A 91 22.69 2.66 29.01
CA GLU A 91 23.54 3.73 28.48
C GLU A 91 22.87 5.11 28.58
N GLY A 92 21.59 5.15 28.99
CA GLY A 92 20.80 6.37 29.01
C GLY A 92 20.27 6.75 27.62
N LEU A 93 19.66 7.93 27.52
CA LEU A 93 19.08 8.42 26.27
C LEU A 93 20.13 8.73 25.20
N LEU A 94 21.35 9.13 25.58
CA LEU A 94 22.44 9.34 24.59
C LEU A 94 22.85 8.03 23.88
N GLY A 95 22.76 6.88 24.54
CA GLY A 95 23.03 5.59 23.89
C GLY A 95 22.05 5.27 22.76
N LEU A 96 20.88 5.92 22.73
CA LEU A 96 19.92 5.77 21.63
C LEU A 96 20.31 6.56 20.38
N GLU A 97 21.26 7.51 20.45
CA GLU A 97 21.69 8.29 19.28
C GLU A 97 22.33 7.39 18.22
N THR A 98 23.27 6.54 18.64
CA THR A 98 23.92 5.55 17.75
C THR A 98 22.91 4.57 17.16
N VAL A 99 21.90 4.19 17.95
CA VAL A 99 20.81 3.32 17.49
C VAL A 99 19.96 4.02 16.44
N ALA A 100 19.58 5.28 16.67
CA ALA A 100 18.77 6.08 15.75
C ALA A 100 19.47 6.23 14.39
N ASP A 101 20.77 6.50 14.37
CA ASP A 101 21.55 6.64 13.13
C ASP A 101 21.59 5.35 12.31
N SER A 102 21.59 4.20 12.99
CA SER A 102 21.61 2.88 12.36
C SER A 102 20.23 2.37 11.93
N GLU A 103 19.14 2.99 12.40
CA GLU A 103 17.78 2.48 12.19
C GLU A 103 17.29 2.77 10.76
N PRO A 104 16.99 1.75 9.93
CA PRO A 104 16.57 1.94 8.53
C PRO A 104 15.16 2.54 8.39
N ASP A 105 14.27 2.31 9.35
CA ASP A 105 12.92 2.88 9.30
C ASP A 105 12.92 4.35 9.73
N ASN A 106 12.52 5.24 8.82
CA ASN A 106 12.48 6.67 9.08
C ASN A 106 11.49 7.03 10.20
N TYR A 107 10.41 6.26 10.36
CA TYR A 107 9.43 6.51 11.42
C TYR A 107 10.03 6.20 12.80
N ALA A 108 10.60 5.01 12.96
CA ALA A 108 11.31 4.62 14.18
C ALA A 108 12.49 5.56 14.49
N ARG A 109 13.32 5.89 13.49
CA ARG A 109 14.44 6.82 13.63
C ARG A 109 14.01 8.17 14.19
N LYS A 110 12.95 8.76 13.64
CA LYS A 110 12.42 10.05 14.10
C LYS A 110 11.95 9.97 15.56
N GLY A 111 11.28 8.88 15.95
CA GLY A 111 10.88 8.65 17.34
C GLY A 111 12.07 8.54 18.30
N LEU A 112 13.13 7.81 17.90
CA LEU A 112 14.37 7.69 18.68
C LEU A 112 15.09 9.03 18.82
N GLN A 113 15.17 9.83 17.76
CA GLN A 113 15.76 11.17 17.82
C GLN A 113 15.04 12.10 18.79
N LEU A 114 13.70 12.11 18.77
CA LEU A 114 12.91 12.91 19.72
C LEU A 114 13.13 12.47 21.18
N LEU A 115 13.38 11.18 21.41
CA LEU A 115 13.75 10.67 22.73
C LEU A 115 15.14 11.12 23.16
N VAL A 116 16.12 11.12 22.25
CA VAL A 116 17.49 11.61 22.49
C VAL A 116 17.47 13.11 22.80
N ASP A 117 16.65 13.88 22.07
CA ASP A 117 16.44 15.32 22.27
C ASP A 117 15.71 15.66 23.59
N GLY A 118 15.24 14.64 24.33
CA GLY A 118 14.57 14.81 25.61
C GLY A 118 13.16 15.38 25.51
N ALA A 119 12.47 15.18 24.38
CA ALA A 119 11.10 15.64 24.21
C ALA A 119 10.15 14.93 25.20
N GLU A 120 9.14 15.64 25.68
CA GLU A 120 8.14 15.06 26.58
C GLU A 120 7.33 13.96 25.88
N PRO A 121 6.93 12.88 26.59
CA PRO A 121 6.18 11.77 26.01
C PRO A 121 4.91 12.20 25.27
N ALA A 122 4.21 13.23 25.77
CA ALA A 122 3.01 13.77 25.14
C ALA A 122 3.32 14.45 23.78
N ALA A 123 4.44 15.19 23.71
CA ALA A 123 4.88 15.82 22.48
C ALA A 123 5.33 14.79 21.44
N ILE A 124 6.10 13.77 21.86
CA ILE A 124 6.53 12.67 20.98
C ILE A 124 5.31 11.99 20.36
N ARG A 125 4.32 11.63 21.20
CA ARG A 125 3.08 11.00 20.73
C ARG A 125 2.36 11.88 19.71
N SER A 126 2.15 13.15 20.03
CA SER A 126 1.46 14.09 19.13
C SER A 126 2.17 14.22 17.78
N ILE A 127 3.50 14.37 17.78
CA ILE A 127 4.30 14.51 16.55
C ILE A 127 4.21 13.23 15.71
N LEU A 128 4.40 12.06 16.32
CA LEU A 128 4.37 10.78 15.61
C LEU A 128 2.95 10.42 15.13
N GLU A 129 1.92 10.82 15.85
CA GLU A 129 0.51 10.64 15.46
C GLU A 129 0.15 11.52 14.27
N VAL A 130 0.55 12.80 14.27
CA VAL A 130 0.39 13.69 13.12
C VAL A 130 1.16 13.18 11.91
N ASP A 131 2.39 12.69 12.09
CA ASP A 131 3.20 12.13 11.01
C ASP A 131 2.52 10.89 10.41
N PHE A 132 2.02 9.98 11.26
CA PHE A 132 1.27 8.80 10.85
C PHE A 132 0.02 9.17 10.06
N ILE A 133 -0.83 10.07 10.60
CA ILE A 133 -2.05 10.52 9.92
C ILE A 133 -1.73 11.20 8.60
N THR A 134 -0.65 11.98 8.53
CA THR A 134 -0.22 12.64 7.29
C THR A 134 0.24 11.63 6.25
N GLN A 135 1.01 10.62 6.65
CA GLN A 135 1.44 9.55 5.76
C GLN A 135 0.24 8.72 5.27
N GLU A 136 -0.64 8.31 6.18
CA GLU A 136 -1.88 7.58 5.87
C GLU A 136 -2.77 8.40 4.93
N THR A 137 -3.01 9.67 5.25
CA THR A 137 -3.81 10.58 4.41
C THR A 137 -3.19 10.74 3.04
N ARG A 138 -1.86 10.86 2.92
CA ARG A 138 -1.19 10.92 1.61
C ARG A 138 -1.36 9.63 0.82
N ASP A 139 -1.35 8.49 1.48
CA ASP A 139 -1.50 7.18 0.82
C ASP A 139 -2.95 6.93 0.40
N ILE A 140 -3.90 7.24 1.28
CA ILE A 140 -5.33 7.25 1.02
C ILE A 140 -5.63 8.24 -0.10
N GLN A 141 -5.20 9.51 -0.04
CA GLN A 141 -5.44 10.48 -1.10
C GLN A 141 -4.88 10.03 -2.46
N LYS A 142 -3.71 9.39 -2.50
CA LYS A 142 -3.16 8.84 -3.75
C LYS A 142 -4.00 7.67 -4.26
N ALA A 143 -4.51 6.81 -3.38
CA ALA A 143 -5.43 5.72 -3.77
C ALA A 143 -6.80 6.26 -4.22
N TRP A 144 -7.36 7.23 -3.50
CA TRP A 144 -8.64 7.86 -3.78
C TRP A 144 -8.63 8.76 -5.02
N ALA A 145 -7.51 9.44 -5.31
CA ALA A 145 -7.35 10.21 -6.54
C ALA A 145 -7.42 9.32 -7.80
N VAL A 146 -6.96 8.08 -7.69
CA VAL A 146 -7.06 7.05 -8.75
C VAL A 146 -8.49 6.50 -8.85
N MET A 147 -9.21 6.36 -7.72
CA MET A 147 -10.52 5.68 -7.70
C MET A 147 -11.73 6.58 -7.92
N ARG A 148 -11.70 7.86 -7.51
CA ARG A 148 -12.92 8.70 -7.43
C ARG A 148 -13.25 9.45 -8.72
N ARG A 149 -12.28 9.70 -9.59
CA ARG A 149 -12.49 10.56 -10.76
C ARG A 149 -13.34 9.95 -11.91
N PRO A 150 -13.50 8.62 -12.11
CA PRO A 150 -14.35 8.11 -13.19
C PRO A 150 -15.79 7.90 -12.77
N TRP A 151 -16.07 7.67 -11.48
CA TRP A 151 -17.39 7.28 -10.99
C TRP A 151 -18.33 8.47 -10.75
N ALA A 152 -17.80 9.64 -10.38
CA ALA A 152 -18.61 10.83 -10.11
C ALA A 152 -19.15 11.52 -11.38
N SER A 153 -18.64 11.18 -12.57
CA SER A 153 -19.10 11.71 -13.85
C SER A 153 -20.01 10.76 -14.64
N SER A 154 -20.26 9.55 -14.14
CA SER A 154 -21.01 8.50 -14.84
C SER A 154 -22.34 8.12 -14.18
N VAL A 155 -22.77 8.84 -13.13
CA VAL A 155 -24.10 8.67 -12.53
C VAL A 155 -24.88 9.97 -12.71
N PRO A 156 -25.90 10.01 -13.59
CA PRO A 156 -26.87 11.10 -13.62
C PRO A 156 -27.76 11.12 -12.38
#